data_AF-A0A0K9NPM6-F1
#
_entry.id   AF-A0A0K9NPM6-F1
#
_cell.length_a   1.000
_cell.length_b   1.000
_cell.length_c   1.000
_cell.angle_alpha   90.00
_cell.angle_beta   90.00
_cell.angle_gamma   90.00
#
_symmetry.space_group_name_H-M   'P 1'
#
loop_
_entity.id
_entity.type
_entity.pdbx_description
1 polymer ?
#
loop_
_entity_poly.entity_id
_entity_poly.type
_entity_poly.pdbx_seq_one_letter_code
_entity_poly.pdbx_strand_id
1 'polypeptide(L)'
;MYIFVLLPCVDACLIVFSECLFHSRLPSSHRLRPTQMLKVATKNSYSWWWDSHVTPKNSNWLAESLEEMDKLVNDMLKLTDDEGDSFATKAEMYYNRRPELVSHIEESYRMYRALAERYDNVTREIRLNVESRPHLHRDDGSEQNTPPLPCQKLSKPHPSPRAAGFDVFLGSGGTDLSSLSSSDSDFEAEEIKSESRMDANAWRRQKMIELENEVEILRVAHETTLELWKSDVSARDELNVKLMASIENLSTAKSDLEALVSEQDSAKSKLNKNIDELYDLISNLNGNLEKLQLENWNLTNTVENSQTINMELMKKINVLETEAEKHRITIFDIVEGKKEAIRQLCFSIDHYRDMYLALRRVLKSQLIIRSF
;
A
#
# COMPACT_ATOMS: atom_id res chain seq x y z
N MET A 1 -15.14 -0.34 37.53
CA MET A 1 -13.76 -0.19 37.02
C MET A 1 -13.49 -0.95 35.70
N TYR A 2 -14.52 -1.32 34.92
CA TYR A 2 -14.39 -1.96 33.59
C TYR A 2 -15.33 -1.37 32.53
N ILE A 3 -15.91 -0.19 32.78
CA ILE A 3 -16.84 0.50 31.85
C ILE A 3 -16.15 1.67 31.12
N PHE A 4 -15.02 2.17 31.64
CA PHE A 4 -14.23 3.24 31.02
C PHE A 4 -13.31 2.77 29.87
N VAL A 5 -13.25 1.47 29.58
CA VAL A 5 -12.37 0.90 28.55
C VAL A 5 -13.13 0.47 27.29
N LEU A 6 -14.47 0.43 27.32
CA LEU A 6 -15.28 -0.04 26.18
C LEU A 6 -15.99 1.07 25.40
N LEU A 7 -16.27 2.24 26.00
CA LEU A 7 -16.79 3.41 25.28
C LEU A 7 -15.87 3.89 24.13
N PRO A 8 -14.53 4.02 24.32
CA PRO A 8 -13.67 4.49 23.23
C PRO A 8 -13.49 3.44 22.11
N CYS A 9 -13.81 2.17 22.35
CA CYS A 9 -13.76 1.14 21.31
C CYS A 9 -15.00 1.17 20.41
N VAL A 10 -16.17 1.49 20.95
CA VAL A 10 -17.41 1.64 20.16
C VAL A 10 -17.39 2.95 19.37
N ASP A 11 -16.86 4.04 19.95
CA ASP A 11 -16.63 5.30 19.23
C ASP A 11 -15.57 5.15 18.13
N ALA A 12 -14.48 4.42 18.37
CA ALA A 12 -13.49 4.13 17.33
C ALA A 12 -14.07 3.24 16.21
N CYS A 13 -14.92 2.27 16.54
CA CYS A 13 -15.63 1.46 15.53
C CYS A 13 -16.64 2.29 14.73
N LEU A 14 -17.38 3.20 15.35
CA LEU A 14 -18.34 4.09 14.68
C LEU A 14 -17.65 5.16 13.81
N ILE A 15 -16.47 5.65 14.20
CA ILE A 15 -15.66 6.56 13.39
C ILE A 15 -15.12 5.87 12.13
N VAL A 16 -14.65 4.61 12.26
CA VAL A 16 -14.20 3.81 11.11
C VAL A 16 -15.39 3.42 10.21
N PHE A 17 -16.58 3.18 10.78
CA PHE A 17 -17.82 2.96 10.01
C PHE A 17 -18.29 4.23 9.29
N SER A 18 -18.18 5.40 9.93
CA SER A 18 -18.51 6.70 9.35
C SER A 18 -17.58 7.04 8.18
N GLU A 19 -16.26 6.87 8.33
CA GLU A 19 -15.29 7.18 7.27
C GLU A 19 -15.38 6.23 6.07
N CYS A 20 -15.72 4.95 6.30
CA CYS A 20 -15.94 3.99 5.23
C CYS A 20 -17.25 4.22 4.46
N LEU A 21 -18.34 4.66 5.13
CA LEU A 21 -19.61 4.94 4.47
C LEU A 21 -19.66 6.34 3.82
N PHE A 22 -18.89 7.32 4.31
CA PHE A 22 -18.85 8.68 3.74
C PHE A 22 -18.23 8.75 2.35
N HIS A 23 -17.48 7.73 1.92
CA HIS A 23 -16.95 7.64 0.56
C HIS A 23 -17.97 7.14 -0.49
N SER A 24 -19.22 6.85 -0.09
CA SER A 24 -20.19 6.17 -0.98
C SER A 24 -21.45 6.95 -1.39
N ARG A 25 -21.74 8.18 -0.91
CA ARG A 25 -22.93 8.94 -1.41
C ARG A 25 -22.75 10.47 -1.45
N LEU A 26 -23.15 11.01 -2.61
CA LEU A 26 -23.20 12.41 -3.08
C LEU A 26 -24.04 13.39 -2.20
N PRO A 27 -23.89 14.72 -2.41
CA PRO A 27 -24.22 15.77 -1.45
C PRO A 27 -25.70 16.18 -1.47
N SER A 28 -26.21 16.69 -0.35
CA SER A 28 -27.56 17.25 -0.24
C SER A 28 -27.57 18.72 0.20
N SER A 29 -27.81 19.57 -0.80
CA SER A 29 -28.76 20.69 -0.84
C SER A 29 -28.79 21.73 0.29
N HIS A 30 -28.10 22.85 0.05
CA HIS A 30 -28.60 24.18 0.42
C HIS A 30 -28.83 25.03 -0.84
N ARG A 31 -30.10 25.38 -1.06
CA ARG A 31 -30.72 26.58 -1.67
C ARG A 31 -30.05 27.26 -2.90
N LEU A 32 -30.80 27.30 -4.01
CA LEU A 32 -30.50 27.88 -5.33
C LEU A 32 -30.35 29.41 -5.41
N ARG A 33 -29.40 29.90 -6.24
CA ARG A 33 -29.62 30.78 -7.43
C ARG A 33 -28.34 30.83 -8.33
N PRO A 34 -28.46 31.19 -9.63
CA PRO A 34 -27.70 30.53 -10.71
C PRO A 34 -26.73 31.43 -11.49
N THR A 35 -25.59 30.88 -11.93
CA THR A 35 -24.88 31.30 -13.15
C THR A 35 -23.93 30.21 -13.67
N GLN A 36 -24.30 29.65 -14.82
CA GLN A 36 -23.54 29.08 -15.95
C GLN A 36 -22.09 28.51 -15.81
N MET A 37 -21.93 27.33 -16.46
CA MET A 37 -20.70 26.71 -17.04
C MET A 37 -19.71 26.09 -16.03
N LEU A 38 -19.18 24.87 -16.15
CA LEU A 38 -18.93 23.97 -17.28
C LEU A 38 -19.19 22.50 -16.90
N LYS A 39 -19.70 21.71 -17.87
CA LYS A 39 -19.51 20.25 -17.91
C LYS A 39 -18.02 19.97 -18.08
N VAL A 40 -17.38 19.38 -17.08
CA VAL A 40 -16.12 18.65 -17.25
C VAL A 40 -16.38 17.22 -16.79
N ALA A 41 -16.53 16.33 -17.77
CA ALA A 41 -16.45 14.90 -17.55
C ALA A 41 -14.99 14.55 -17.29
N THR A 42 -14.61 14.43 -16.01
CA THR A 42 -13.36 13.76 -15.65
C THR A 42 -13.60 12.26 -15.79
N LYS A 43 -13.13 11.70 -16.92
CA LYS A 43 -12.95 10.25 -17.10
C LYS A 43 -12.03 9.75 -16.00
N ASN A 44 -12.63 9.19 -14.95
CA ASN A 44 -11.96 8.45 -13.89
C ASN A 44 -11.41 7.14 -14.46
N SER A 45 -10.15 7.17 -14.90
CA SER A 45 -9.39 6.00 -15.37
C SER A 45 -8.90 5.12 -14.21
N TYR A 46 -9.72 4.93 -13.18
CA TYR A 46 -9.49 3.95 -12.12
C TYR A 46 -10.71 3.04 -11.84
N SER A 47 -11.77 3.13 -12.65
CA SER A 47 -13.09 2.59 -12.31
C SER A 47 -13.63 1.53 -13.29
N TRP A 48 -12.80 0.69 -13.91
CA TRP A 48 -13.30 -0.43 -14.76
C TRP A 48 -13.04 -1.82 -14.16
N TRP A 49 -11.91 -2.03 -13.48
CA TRP A 49 -11.57 -3.31 -12.83
C TRP A 49 -12.09 -3.42 -11.39
N TRP A 50 -11.94 -2.35 -10.57
CA TRP A 50 -12.61 -2.21 -9.27
C TRP A 50 -14.14 -2.26 -9.42
N ASP A 51 -14.66 -1.67 -10.49
CA ASP A 51 -16.10 -1.59 -10.78
C ASP A 51 -16.69 -2.94 -11.27
N SER A 52 -15.84 -3.88 -11.70
CA SER A 52 -16.26 -5.21 -12.18
C SER A 52 -16.14 -6.34 -11.14
N HIS A 53 -15.19 -6.26 -10.19
CA HIS A 53 -14.86 -7.38 -9.29
C HIS A 53 -15.14 -7.17 -7.80
N VAL A 54 -15.30 -5.92 -7.34
CA VAL A 54 -15.55 -5.60 -5.91
C VAL A 54 -16.63 -4.52 -5.79
N THR A 55 -17.65 -4.58 -6.63
CA THR A 55 -18.85 -3.76 -6.49
C THR A 55 -19.99 -4.60 -5.88
N PRO A 56 -20.79 -4.04 -4.95
CA PRO A 56 -21.97 -4.71 -4.40
C PRO A 56 -22.97 -5.19 -5.47
N LYS A 57 -22.86 -4.69 -6.70
CA LYS A 57 -23.73 -5.01 -7.82
C LYS A 57 -23.41 -6.33 -8.54
N ASN A 58 -22.23 -6.94 -8.29
CA ASN A 58 -21.81 -8.17 -8.98
C ASN A 58 -21.52 -9.35 -8.04
N SER A 59 -21.41 -9.11 -6.72
CA SER A 59 -21.17 -10.16 -5.73
C SER A 59 -22.28 -10.18 -4.67
N ASN A 60 -23.26 -11.06 -4.85
CA ASN A 60 -24.39 -11.24 -3.92
C ASN A 60 -23.91 -11.43 -2.46
N TRP A 61 -22.79 -12.12 -2.26
CA TRP A 61 -22.22 -12.38 -0.93
C TRP A 61 -21.73 -11.11 -0.21
N LEU A 62 -21.16 -10.13 -0.92
CA LEU A 62 -20.67 -8.89 -0.31
C LEU A 62 -21.83 -8.00 0.11
N ALA A 63 -22.87 -7.92 -0.73
CA ALA A 63 -24.07 -7.18 -0.43
C ALA A 63 -24.81 -7.79 0.77
N GLU A 64 -24.94 -9.13 0.79
CA GLU A 64 -25.55 -9.88 1.89
C GLU A 64 -24.77 -9.74 3.20
N SER A 65 -23.43 -9.89 3.17
CA SER A 65 -22.59 -9.71 4.36
C SER A 65 -22.59 -8.27 4.90
N LEU A 66 -22.68 -7.28 4.02
CA LEU A 66 -22.80 -5.87 4.44
C LEU A 66 -24.18 -5.58 5.05
N GLU A 67 -25.25 -6.14 4.48
CA GLU A 67 -26.60 -6.00 5.02
C GLU A 67 -26.75 -6.70 6.38
N GLU A 68 -26.15 -7.88 6.55
CA GLU A 68 -26.11 -8.60 7.83
C GLU A 68 -25.32 -7.84 8.89
N MET A 69 -24.16 -7.28 8.52
CA MET A 69 -23.36 -6.45 9.42
C MET A 69 -24.12 -5.17 9.83
N ASP A 70 -24.81 -4.51 8.89
CA ASP A 70 -25.59 -3.31 9.16
C ASP A 70 -26.81 -3.60 10.05
N LYS A 71 -27.48 -4.74 9.87
CA LYS A 71 -28.54 -5.21 10.79
C LYS A 71 -28.00 -5.41 12.20
N LEU A 72 -26.84 -6.07 12.32
CA LEU A 72 -26.22 -6.35 13.61
C LEU A 72 -25.79 -5.06 14.34
N VAL A 73 -25.26 -4.07 13.61
CA VAL A 73 -24.89 -2.75 14.15
C VAL A 73 -26.13 -1.96 14.57
N ASN A 74 -27.20 -2.00 13.79
CA ASN A 74 -28.46 -1.35 14.16
C ASN A 74 -29.08 -1.99 15.41
N ASP A 75 -28.97 -3.30 15.60
CA ASP A 75 -29.46 -3.97 16.80
C ASP A 75 -28.60 -3.64 18.04
N MET A 76 -27.28 -3.47 17.89
CA MET A 76 -26.41 -2.92 18.95
C MET A 76 -26.80 -1.50 19.37
N LEU A 77 -27.13 -0.64 18.39
CA LEU A 77 -27.57 0.73 18.67
C LEU A 77 -28.90 0.73 19.44
N LYS A 78 -29.86 -0.12 19.07
CA LYS A 78 -31.13 -0.27 19.81
C LYS A 78 -30.94 -0.77 21.25
N LEU A 79 -29.95 -1.63 21.50
CA LEU A 79 -29.62 -2.07 22.86
C LEU A 79 -29.03 -0.93 23.70
N THR A 80 -28.45 0.08 23.06
CA THR A 80 -27.83 1.25 23.70
C THR A 80 -28.78 2.44 23.82
N ASP A 81 -29.85 2.48 23.02
CA ASP A 81 -30.90 3.50 23.16
C ASP A 81 -31.67 3.32 24.48
N ASP A 82 -31.62 4.39 25.28
CA ASP A 82 -32.00 4.42 26.68
C ASP A 82 -33.43 4.94 26.89
N GLU A 83 -34.41 4.05 27.10
CA GLU A 83 -35.79 4.39 27.52
C GLU A 83 -35.96 4.45 29.05
N GLY A 84 -34.86 4.61 29.81
CA GLY A 84 -34.90 4.61 31.27
C GLY A 84 -35.10 6.02 31.86
N ASP A 85 -36.31 6.33 32.32
CA ASP A 85 -36.66 7.62 32.95
C ASP A 85 -35.90 7.89 34.28
N SER A 86 -35.17 6.89 34.82
CA SER A 86 -34.41 6.99 36.07
C SER A 86 -33.04 6.29 35.98
N PHE A 87 -32.03 6.88 36.63
CA PHE A 87 -30.63 6.42 36.63
C PHE A 87 -30.46 4.98 37.14
N ALA A 88 -31.22 4.58 38.16
CA ALA A 88 -31.17 3.22 38.71
C ALA A 88 -31.66 2.19 37.68
N THR A 89 -32.76 2.50 37.00
CA THR A 89 -33.35 1.67 35.94
C THR A 89 -32.44 1.59 34.71
N LYS A 90 -31.80 2.70 34.34
CA LYS A 90 -30.80 2.75 33.26
C LYS A 90 -29.57 1.87 33.55
N ALA A 91 -29.06 1.90 34.77
CA ALA A 91 -27.94 1.04 35.18
C ALA A 91 -28.33 -0.45 35.17
N GLU A 92 -29.51 -0.79 35.68
CA GLU A 92 -30.03 -2.17 35.68
C GLU A 92 -30.23 -2.71 34.25
N MET A 93 -30.83 -1.90 33.37
CA MET A 93 -31.03 -2.23 31.97
C MET A 93 -29.70 -2.43 31.21
N TYR A 94 -28.70 -1.58 31.47
CA TYR A 94 -27.37 -1.74 30.90
C TYR A 94 -26.73 -3.08 31.30
N TYR A 95 -26.79 -3.47 32.57
CA TYR A 95 -26.23 -4.74 33.02
C TYR A 95 -26.95 -5.96 32.41
N ASN A 96 -28.27 -5.87 32.20
CA ASN A 96 -29.05 -6.93 31.58
C ASN A 96 -28.83 -7.03 30.05
N ARG A 97 -28.66 -5.91 29.35
CA ARG A 97 -28.42 -5.86 27.88
C ARG A 97 -26.96 -6.13 27.50
N ARG A 98 -26.03 -6.02 28.45
CA ARG A 98 -24.59 -6.23 28.25
C ARG A 98 -24.20 -7.56 27.57
N PRO A 99 -24.71 -8.74 27.96
CA PRO A 99 -24.33 -10.00 27.30
C PRO A 99 -24.75 -10.04 25.82
N GLU A 100 -25.94 -9.50 25.48
CA GLU A 100 -26.41 -9.41 24.10
C GLU A 100 -25.57 -8.41 23.29
N LEU A 101 -25.25 -7.25 23.87
CA LEU A 101 -24.40 -6.25 23.23
C LEU A 101 -23.00 -6.81 22.93
N VAL A 102 -22.40 -7.54 23.88
CA VAL A 102 -21.10 -8.20 23.68
C VAL A 102 -21.18 -9.25 22.57
N SER A 103 -22.25 -10.05 22.52
CA SER A 103 -22.45 -11.04 21.46
C SER A 103 -22.48 -10.40 20.07
N HIS A 104 -23.21 -9.30 19.89
CA HIS A 104 -23.28 -8.59 18.60
C HIS A 104 -21.94 -7.91 18.25
N ILE A 105 -21.19 -7.41 19.23
CA ILE A 105 -19.83 -6.89 18.98
C ILE A 105 -18.88 -8.00 18.50
N GLU A 106 -18.97 -9.19 19.10
CA GLU A 106 -18.15 -10.32 18.68
C GLU A 106 -18.52 -10.82 17.27
N GLU A 107 -19.81 -10.88 16.92
CA GLU A 107 -20.27 -11.30 15.59
C GLU A 107 -19.93 -10.28 14.50
N SER A 108 -20.07 -8.99 14.77
CA SER A 108 -19.66 -7.93 13.82
C SER A 108 -18.17 -7.98 13.54
N TYR A 109 -17.35 -8.18 14.58
CA TYR A 109 -15.90 -8.33 14.42
C TYR A 109 -15.51 -9.61 13.65
N ARG A 110 -16.21 -10.73 13.88
CA ARG A 110 -16.01 -11.97 13.11
C ARG A 110 -16.34 -11.80 11.63
N MET A 111 -17.46 -11.16 11.31
CA MET A 111 -17.86 -10.88 9.92
C MET A 111 -16.88 -9.92 9.24
N TYR A 112 -16.45 -8.86 9.92
CA TYR A 112 -15.43 -7.94 9.41
C TYR A 112 -14.11 -8.65 9.09
N ARG A 113 -13.64 -9.51 10.00
CA ARG A 113 -12.41 -10.29 9.81
C ARG A 113 -12.53 -11.23 8.60
N ALA A 114 -13.65 -11.93 8.45
CA ALA A 114 -13.90 -12.79 7.29
C ALA A 114 -13.94 -11.99 5.97
N LEU A 115 -14.46 -10.77 6.00
CA LEU A 115 -14.47 -9.86 4.85
C LEU A 115 -13.05 -9.46 4.44
N ALA A 116 -12.22 -9.08 5.42
CA ALA A 116 -10.82 -8.71 5.21
C ALA A 116 -9.99 -9.89 4.67
N GLU A 117 -10.19 -11.10 5.22
CA GLU A 117 -9.51 -12.31 4.72
C GLU A 117 -9.89 -12.64 3.28
N ARG A 118 -11.15 -12.45 2.88
CA ARG A 118 -11.57 -12.62 1.48
C ARG A 118 -11.02 -11.54 0.57
N TYR A 119 -10.92 -10.30 1.04
CA TYR A 119 -10.30 -9.21 0.30
C TYR A 119 -8.80 -9.48 0.05
N ASP A 120 -8.08 -9.97 1.07
CA ASP A 120 -6.69 -10.38 0.94
C ASP A 120 -6.52 -11.58 0.00
N ASN A 121 -7.45 -12.54 0.03
CA ASN A 121 -7.44 -13.69 -0.87
C ASN A 121 -7.65 -13.28 -2.33
N VAL A 122 -8.63 -12.41 -2.60
CA VAL A 122 -8.87 -11.86 -3.94
C VAL A 122 -7.66 -11.04 -4.39
N THR A 123 -7.07 -10.24 -3.50
CA THR A 123 -5.87 -9.45 -3.81
C THR A 123 -4.65 -10.33 -4.08
N ARG A 124 -4.50 -11.45 -3.35
CA ARG A 124 -3.43 -12.44 -3.56
C ARG A 124 -3.63 -13.22 -4.87
N GLU A 125 -4.86 -13.64 -5.15
CA GLU A 125 -5.22 -14.36 -6.38
C GLU A 125 -5.05 -13.48 -7.63
N ILE A 126 -5.37 -12.18 -7.52
CA ILE A 126 -5.08 -11.20 -8.58
C ILE A 126 -3.57 -11.04 -8.80
N ARG A 127 -2.75 -10.97 -7.73
CA ARG A 127 -1.28 -10.90 -7.86
C ARG A 127 -0.70 -12.15 -8.50
N LEU A 128 -1.21 -13.33 -8.14
CA LEU A 128 -0.80 -14.60 -8.75
C LEU A 128 -1.23 -14.71 -10.22
N ASN A 129 -2.40 -14.19 -10.59
CA ASN A 129 -2.88 -14.21 -11.99
C ASN A 129 -2.17 -13.18 -12.89
N VAL A 130 -1.67 -12.08 -12.31
CA VAL A 130 -0.78 -11.13 -13.01
C VAL A 130 0.60 -11.76 -13.25
N GLU A 131 1.08 -12.58 -12.31
CA GLU A 131 2.34 -13.35 -12.43
C GLU A 131 2.21 -14.58 -13.35
N SER A 132 1.00 -15.13 -13.52
CA SER A 132 0.75 -16.38 -14.27
C SER A 132 0.42 -16.18 -15.76
N ARG A 133 0.88 -15.09 -16.39
CA ARG A 133 0.74 -14.90 -17.84
C ARG A 133 2.01 -15.44 -18.53
N PRO A 134 1.96 -16.57 -19.28
CA PRO A 134 3.15 -17.19 -19.81
C PRO A 134 3.72 -16.40 -20.99
N HIS A 135 4.93 -15.85 -20.82
CA HIS A 135 5.88 -15.72 -21.91
C HIS A 135 7.12 -16.55 -21.58
N LEU A 136 7.49 -17.38 -22.55
CA LEU A 136 8.58 -18.33 -22.50
C LEU A 136 9.93 -17.69 -22.14
N HIS A 137 10.73 -18.53 -21.47
CA HIS A 137 12.18 -18.50 -21.34
C HIS A 137 12.80 -17.26 -20.66
N ARG A 138 12.99 -17.39 -19.35
CA ARG A 138 14.26 -17.00 -18.74
C ARG A 138 14.73 -18.14 -17.84
N ASP A 139 15.80 -18.78 -18.28
CA ASP A 139 16.51 -19.84 -17.57
C ASP A 139 17.44 -19.20 -16.53
N ASP A 140 17.22 -19.65 -15.30
CA ASP A 140 18.14 -19.91 -14.19
C ASP A 140 18.88 -18.80 -13.39
N GLY A 141 18.79 -18.95 -12.05
CA GLY A 141 19.91 -18.72 -11.11
C GLY A 141 19.84 -17.58 -10.08
N SER A 142 19.24 -17.81 -8.90
CA SER A 142 19.64 -17.21 -7.59
C SER A 142 21.02 -17.80 -7.16
N GLU A 143 21.93 -17.23 -6.36
CA GLU A 143 21.94 -16.24 -5.28
C GLU A 143 23.43 -15.91 -4.90
N GLN A 144 23.66 -14.87 -4.06
CA GLN A 144 24.81 -14.60 -3.14
C GLN A 144 25.86 -13.48 -3.45
N ASN A 145 25.78 -12.42 -2.62
CA ASN A 145 26.81 -11.71 -1.80
C ASN A 145 28.27 -11.44 -2.30
N THR A 146 28.68 -10.17 -2.17
CA THR A 146 29.97 -9.43 -2.44
C THR A 146 31.17 -9.78 -1.51
N PRO A 147 32.41 -9.18 -1.60
CA PRO A 147 33.32 -8.66 -2.68
C PRO A 147 34.83 -9.12 -2.49
N PRO A 148 35.92 -8.44 -2.96
CA PRO A 148 36.41 -8.04 -4.30
C PRO A 148 37.81 -8.62 -4.71
N LEU A 149 38.14 -8.60 -6.04
CA LEU A 149 39.45 -8.50 -6.79
C LEU A 149 40.75 -9.22 -6.27
N PRO A 150 41.70 -9.72 -7.13
CA PRO A 150 42.21 -9.04 -8.34
C PRO A 150 42.61 -9.93 -9.56
N CYS A 151 42.98 -9.24 -10.66
CA CYS A 151 43.35 -9.74 -11.99
C CYS A 151 44.36 -10.91 -12.06
N GLN A 152 44.17 -11.82 -13.04
CA GLN A 152 45.16 -12.11 -14.09
C GLN A 152 44.59 -12.95 -15.25
N LYS A 153 45.29 -12.88 -16.38
CA LYS A 153 44.85 -13.07 -17.76
C LYS A 153 44.78 -14.53 -18.26
N LEU A 154 44.08 -14.65 -19.40
CA LEU A 154 44.39 -15.46 -20.60
C LEU A 154 43.71 -16.83 -20.73
N SER A 155 42.81 -16.94 -21.71
CA SER A 155 42.46 -18.21 -22.36
C SER A 155 42.33 -18.02 -23.88
N LYS A 156 42.93 -18.98 -24.62
CA LYS A 156 42.68 -19.29 -26.05
C LYS A 156 41.54 -20.34 -26.11
N PRO A 157 40.86 -20.55 -27.27
CA PRO A 157 41.32 -21.49 -28.31
C PRO A 157 41.02 -21.06 -29.79
N HIS A 158 41.65 -21.75 -30.77
CA HIS A 158 41.60 -21.60 -32.25
C HIS A 158 41.10 -22.92 -32.90
N PRO A 159 40.84 -23.07 -34.25
CA PRO A 159 41.06 -22.16 -35.40
C PRO A 159 39.94 -22.07 -36.51
N SER A 160 39.79 -20.85 -37.08
CA SER A 160 39.67 -20.44 -38.53
C SER A 160 38.64 -21.07 -39.51
N PRO A 161 38.39 -20.52 -40.73
CA PRO A 161 38.70 -19.19 -41.30
C PRO A 161 37.53 -18.54 -42.08
N ARG A 162 37.31 -17.21 -42.00
CA ARG A 162 36.98 -16.37 -43.18
C ARG A 162 36.88 -14.89 -42.81
N ALA A 163 37.24 -14.05 -43.78
CA ALA A 163 37.60 -12.64 -43.66
C ALA A 163 36.42 -11.65 -43.77
N ALA A 164 36.61 -10.49 -43.15
CA ALA A 164 36.21 -9.14 -43.61
C ALA A 164 37.22 -8.20 -42.93
N GLY A 165 37.80 -7.19 -43.56
CA GLY A 165 37.28 -6.32 -44.61
C GLY A 165 37.56 -4.89 -44.12
N PHE A 166 38.54 -4.25 -44.75
CA PHE A 166 38.84 -2.81 -44.80
C PHE A 166 39.16 -2.05 -43.50
N ASP A 167 40.38 -1.51 -43.46
CA ASP A 167 40.60 -0.05 -43.51
C ASP A 167 42.06 0.27 -43.86
N VAL A 168 42.30 0.74 -45.09
CA VAL A 168 43.53 1.48 -45.44
C VAL A 168 43.14 2.72 -46.24
N PHE A 169 42.99 3.76 -45.44
CA PHE A 169 43.34 5.16 -45.64
C PHE A 169 44.35 5.45 -46.76
N LEU A 170 43.98 6.40 -47.62
CA LEU A 170 44.85 7.03 -48.61
C LEU A 170 45.94 7.87 -47.93
N GLY A 171 47.20 7.65 -48.30
CA GLY A 171 48.33 8.42 -47.78
C GLY A 171 49.53 8.38 -48.72
N SER A 172 49.67 9.44 -49.51
CA SER A 172 50.78 9.80 -50.40
C SER A 172 52.18 9.70 -49.78
N GLY A 173 53.19 9.25 -50.55
CA GLY A 173 54.60 9.63 -50.31
C GLY A 173 55.70 8.66 -50.78
N GLY A 174 56.54 9.11 -51.71
CA GLY A 174 57.93 8.64 -51.95
C GLY A 174 58.04 7.43 -52.90
N THR A 175 58.34 7.56 -54.20
CA THR A 175 59.64 7.90 -54.82
C THR A 175 60.76 6.93 -54.44
N ASP A 176 61.16 6.07 -55.39
CA ASP A 176 62.54 5.79 -55.86
C ASP A 176 62.49 4.61 -56.86
N LEU A 177 62.58 4.84 -58.17
CA LEU A 177 63.78 4.84 -59.01
C LEU A 177 64.38 3.45 -59.31
N SER A 178 64.61 3.22 -60.61
CA SER A 178 65.39 2.13 -61.27
C SER A 178 64.56 0.89 -61.65
N SER A 179 64.56 0.35 -62.86
CA SER A 179 65.31 0.61 -64.10
C SER A 179 64.64 -0.18 -65.23
N LEU A 180 64.52 0.43 -66.41
CA LEU A 180 64.14 -0.21 -67.67
C LEU A 180 65.30 -1.04 -68.25
N SER A 181 64.99 -2.13 -68.96
CA SER A 181 65.75 -2.71 -70.09
C SER A 181 64.93 -3.86 -70.67
N SER A 182 64.21 -3.70 -71.78
CA SER A 182 64.63 -3.93 -73.17
C SER A 182 65.27 -5.30 -73.44
N SER A 183 64.49 -6.14 -74.13
CA SER A 183 64.74 -6.74 -75.45
C SER A 183 65.92 -7.70 -75.71
N ASP A 184 65.56 -8.68 -76.55
CA ASP A 184 66.31 -9.34 -77.62
C ASP A 184 66.93 -10.72 -77.37
N SER A 185 66.45 -11.66 -78.21
CA SER A 185 67.22 -12.66 -78.99
C SER A 185 67.90 -13.82 -78.23
N ASP A 186 68.06 -15.04 -78.75
CA ASP A 186 67.67 -15.71 -79.99
C ASP A 186 68.15 -17.18 -79.91
N PHE A 187 67.41 -18.09 -80.59
CA PHE A 187 67.73 -19.45 -81.11
C PHE A 187 68.37 -20.50 -80.14
N GLU A 188 68.08 -21.81 -80.21
CA GLU A 188 67.97 -22.72 -81.36
C GLU A 188 67.11 -23.94 -80.94
N ALA A 189 66.22 -24.40 -81.82
CA ALA A 189 65.68 -25.76 -81.76
C ALA A 189 65.74 -26.37 -83.16
N GLU A 190 66.67 -27.31 -83.31
CA GLU A 190 66.84 -28.23 -84.44
C GLU A 190 65.53 -28.94 -84.78
N GLU A 191 64.99 -28.66 -85.97
CA GLU A 191 63.85 -29.39 -86.54
C GLU A 191 64.34 -30.25 -87.71
N ILE A 192 64.37 -31.57 -87.45
CA ILE A 192 64.53 -32.60 -88.47
C ILE A 192 63.34 -32.51 -89.43
N LYS A 193 63.64 -31.95 -90.60
CA LYS A 193 62.73 -31.78 -91.72
C LYS A 193 62.36 -33.14 -92.35
N SER A 194 61.31 -33.78 -91.86
CA SER A 194 60.56 -34.75 -92.66
C SER A 194 59.50 -34.01 -93.46
N GLU A 195 59.92 -33.55 -94.63
CA GLU A 195 59.14 -32.84 -95.62
C GLU A 195 58.00 -33.71 -96.17
N SER A 196 56.84 -33.62 -95.53
CA SER A 196 55.58 -33.71 -96.26
C SER A 196 55.22 -32.28 -96.64
N ARG A 197 55.32 -31.96 -97.93
CA ARG A 197 54.99 -30.65 -98.49
C ARG A 197 53.48 -30.43 -98.34
N MET A 198 53.07 -29.96 -97.17
CA MET A 198 51.68 -29.67 -96.85
C MET A 198 51.26 -28.46 -97.69
N ASP A 199 50.21 -28.63 -98.48
CA ASP A 199 49.69 -27.61 -99.39
C ASP A 199 49.44 -26.29 -98.62
N ALA A 200 49.79 -25.12 -99.17
CA ALA A 200 49.62 -23.82 -98.49
C ALA A 200 48.14 -23.56 -98.12
N ASN A 201 47.23 -24.17 -98.86
CA ASN A 201 45.81 -24.21 -98.56
C ASN A 201 45.46 -25.10 -97.35
N ALA A 202 46.19 -26.19 -97.12
CA ALA A 202 46.02 -27.07 -95.96
C ALA A 202 46.51 -26.38 -94.67
N TRP A 203 47.64 -25.66 -94.71
CA TRP A 203 48.12 -24.87 -93.57
C TRP A 203 47.15 -23.75 -93.18
N ARG A 204 46.61 -22.99 -94.16
CA ARG A 204 45.59 -21.97 -93.89
C ARG A 204 44.31 -22.56 -93.27
N ARG A 205 43.86 -23.73 -93.72
CA ARG A 205 42.72 -24.43 -93.12
C ARG A 205 43.01 -24.89 -91.70
N GLN A 206 44.19 -25.44 -91.43
CA GLN A 206 44.59 -25.84 -90.07
C GLN A 206 44.64 -24.63 -89.12
N LYS A 207 45.23 -23.51 -89.58
CA LYS A 207 45.29 -22.29 -88.78
C LYS A 207 43.91 -21.66 -88.55
N MET A 208 43.02 -21.77 -89.53
CA MET A 208 41.62 -21.36 -89.39
C MET A 208 40.89 -22.17 -88.32
N ILE A 209 41.05 -23.50 -88.33
CA ILE A 209 40.48 -24.39 -87.30
C ILE A 209 41.05 -24.06 -85.90
N GLU A 210 42.35 -23.79 -85.81
CA GLU A 210 42.99 -23.43 -84.53
C GLU A 210 42.46 -22.10 -83.98
N LEU A 211 42.35 -21.06 -84.83
CA LEU A 211 41.78 -19.78 -84.44
C LEU A 211 40.28 -19.90 -84.12
N GLU A 212 39.53 -20.72 -84.85
CA GLU A 212 38.12 -21.00 -84.55
C GLU A 212 37.97 -21.68 -83.18
N ASN A 213 38.85 -22.63 -82.85
CA ASN A 213 38.87 -23.26 -81.53
C ASN A 213 39.27 -22.28 -80.42
N GLU A 214 40.26 -21.42 -80.63
CA GLU A 214 40.64 -20.39 -79.66
C GLU A 214 39.50 -19.39 -79.43
N VAL A 215 38.82 -18.96 -80.49
CA VAL A 215 37.64 -18.09 -80.40
C VAL A 215 36.52 -18.78 -79.63
N GLU A 216 36.27 -20.07 -79.87
CA GLU A 216 35.23 -20.81 -79.16
C GLU A 216 35.60 -21.04 -77.68
N ILE A 217 36.86 -21.34 -77.37
CA ILE A 217 37.36 -21.44 -75.98
C ILE A 217 37.18 -20.10 -75.26
N LEU A 218 37.56 -18.99 -75.90
CA LEU A 218 37.37 -17.65 -75.35
C LEU A 218 35.90 -17.29 -75.19
N ARG A 219 35.03 -17.69 -76.13
CA ARG A 219 33.59 -17.48 -76.07
C ARG A 219 32.98 -18.21 -74.87
N VAL A 220 33.31 -19.49 -74.71
CA VAL A 220 32.85 -20.31 -73.56
C VAL A 220 33.42 -19.79 -72.24
N ALA A 221 34.69 -19.39 -72.20
CA ALA A 221 35.30 -18.78 -71.02
C ALA A 221 34.62 -17.45 -70.64
N HIS A 222 34.31 -16.61 -71.62
CA HIS A 222 33.57 -15.38 -71.39
C HIS A 222 32.14 -15.66 -70.89
N GLU A 223 31.42 -16.59 -71.53
CA GLU A 223 30.06 -16.97 -71.16
C GLU A 223 29.98 -17.52 -69.74
N THR A 224 30.90 -18.42 -69.36
CA THR A 224 30.98 -18.96 -67.99
C THR A 224 31.33 -17.90 -66.95
N THR A 225 32.26 -16.97 -67.23
CA THR A 225 32.52 -15.85 -66.30
C THR A 225 31.29 -14.95 -66.14
N LEU A 226 30.55 -14.71 -67.22
CA LEU A 226 29.36 -13.87 -67.22
C LEU A 226 28.22 -14.51 -66.40
N GLU A 227 28.06 -15.83 -66.47
CA GLU A 227 27.16 -16.59 -65.60
C GLU A 227 27.58 -16.49 -64.12
N LEU A 228 28.87 -16.58 -63.84
CA LEU A 228 29.42 -16.47 -62.49
C LEU A 228 29.17 -15.07 -61.90
N TRP A 229 29.44 -14.01 -62.67
CA TRP A 229 29.13 -12.63 -62.29
C TRP A 229 27.63 -12.40 -62.07
N LYS A 230 26.76 -12.96 -62.92
CA LYS A 230 25.30 -12.90 -62.72
C LYS A 230 24.86 -13.54 -61.40
N SER A 231 25.43 -14.70 -61.06
CA SER A 231 25.17 -15.36 -59.78
C SER A 231 25.64 -14.51 -58.60
N ASP A 232 26.84 -13.93 -58.66
CA ASP A 232 27.37 -13.07 -57.60
C ASP A 232 26.52 -11.80 -57.39
N VAL A 233 26.07 -11.17 -58.48
CA VAL A 233 25.16 -10.02 -58.40
C VAL A 233 23.83 -10.42 -57.76
N SER A 234 23.24 -11.55 -58.18
CA SER A 234 22.00 -12.07 -57.60
C SER A 234 22.13 -12.35 -56.10
N ALA A 235 23.24 -12.97 -55.68
CA ALA A 235 23.50 -13.22 -54.26
C ALA A 235 23.65 -11.93 -53.46
N ARG A 236 24.29 -10.91 -54.04
CA ARG A 236 24.43 -9.58 -53.42
C ARG A 236 23.10 -8.86 -53.30
N ASP A 237 22.23 -8.96 -54.30
CA ASP A 237 20.89 -8.37 -54.28
C ASP A 237 20.00 -9.04 -53.22
N GLU A 238 20.09 -10.37 -53.05
CA GLU A 238 19.39 -11.07 -51.98
C GLU A 238 19.86 -10.61 -50.58
N LEU A 239 21.17 -10.40 -50.40
CA LEU A 239 21.71 -9.84 -49.16
C LEU A 239 21.27 -8.39 -48.95
N ASN A 240 21.20 -7.57 -50.01
CA ASN A 240 20.71 -6.20 -49.92
C ASN A 240 19.22 -6.17 -49.49
N VAL A 241 18.39 -7.06 -50.02
CA VAL A 241 16.98 -7.18 -49.59
C VAL A 241 16.89 -7.55 -48.10
N LYS A 242 17.69 -8.52 -47.64
CA LYS A 242 17.74 -8.90 -46.21
C LYS A 242 18.22 -7.76 -45.32
N LEU A 243 19.21 -6.99 -45.78
CA LEU A 243 19.72 -5.82 -45.08
C LEU A 243 18.65 -4.72 -44.96
N MET A 244 17.95 -4.42 -46.06
CA MET A 244 16.87 -3.44 -46.07
C MET A 244 15.72 -3.84 -45.13
N ALA A 245 15.30 -5.10 -45.15
CA ALA A 245 14.29 -5.60 -44.22
C ALA A 245 14.73 -5.47 -42.75
N SER A 246 16.01 -5.72 -42.45
CA SER A 246 16.57 -5.56 -41.11
C SER A 246 16.60 -4.09 -40.67
N ILE A 247 16.93 -3.17 -41.59
CA ILE A 247 16.90 -1.72 -41.33
C ILE A 247 15.46 -1.26 -41.04
N GLU A 248 14.49 -1.74 -41.80
CA GLU A 248 13.09 -1.39 -41.59
C GLU A 248 12.59 -1.88 -40.23
N ASN A 249 12.88 -3.14 -39.87
CA ASN A 249 12.58 -3.70 -38.54
C ASN A 249 13.27 -2.94 -37.40
N LEU A 250 14.50 -2.45 -37.60
CA LEU A 250 15.18 -1.60 -36.62
C LEU A 250 14.51 -0.23 -36.50
N SER A 251 13.98 0.31 -37.60
CA SER A 251 13.29 1.61 -37.59
C SER A 251 11.94 1.54 -36.87
N THR A 252 11.18 0.45 -37.07
CA THR A 252 9.93 0.20 -36.35
C THR A 252 10.19 -0.03 -34.86
N ALA A 253 11.16 -0.89 -34.52
CA ALA A 253 11.54 -1.11 -33.13
C ALA A 253 12.02 0.17 -32.43
N LYS A 254 12.73 1.05 -33.14
CA LYS A 254 13.12 2.37 -32.63
C LYS A 254 11.91 3.26 -32.35
N SER A 255 10.94 3.31 -33.26
CA SER A 255 9.69 4.05 -33.07
C SER A 255 8.90 3.55 -31.85
N ASP A 256 8.82 2.23 -31.68
CA ASP A 256 8.14 1.62 -30.54
C ASP A 256 8.85 1.95 -29.22
N LEU A 257 10.19 1.94 -29.20
CA LEU A 257 10.98 2.36 -28.04
C LEU A 257 10.73 3.83 -27.70
N GLU A 258 10.69 4.73 -28.68
CA GLU A 258 10.38 6.15 -28.46
C GLU A 258 8.96 6.35 -27.88
N ALA A 259 7.98 5.59 -28.38
CA ALA A 259 6.62 5.60 -27.84
C ALA A 259 6.58 5.14 -26.37
N LEU A 260 7.21 4.01 -26.05
CA LEU A 260 7.29 3.49 -24.68
C LEU A 260 8.02 4.44 -23.72
N VAL A 261 9.07 5.12 -24.18
CA VAL A 261 9.76 6.15 -23.38
C VAL A 261 8.83 7.32 -23.08
N SER A 262 8.07 7.80 -24.07
CA SER A 262 7.11 8.88 -23.86
C SER A 262 6.00 8.52 -22.87
N GLU A 263 5.50 7.26 -22.93
CA GLU A 263 4.53 6.75 -21.96
C GLU A 263 5.14 6.68 -20.56
N GLN A 264 6.38 6.19 -20.45
CA GLN A 264 7.12 6.12 -19.19
C GLN A 264 7.27 7.51 -18.55
N ASP A 265 7.60 8.53 -19.33
CA ASP A 265 7.74 9.90 -18.81
C ASP A 265 6.41 10.51 -18.38
N SER A 266 5.31 10.20 -19.09
CA SER A 266 3.97 10.59 -18.66
C SER A 266 3.56 9.91 -17.34
N ALA A 267 3.93 8.63 -17.15
CA ALA A 267 3.67 7.89 -15.93
C ALA A 267 4.51 8.40 -14.75
N LYS A 268 5.79 8.68 -14.97
CA LYS A 268 6.67 9.32 -13.97
C LYS A 268 6.12 10.67 -13.54
N SER A 269 5.63 11.50 -14.47
CA SER A 269 5.03 12.79 -14.13
C SER A 269 3.78 12.65 -13.25
N LYS A 270 2.91 11.66 -13.53
CA LYS A 270 1.76 11.37 -12.67
C LYS A 270 2.18 10.90 -11.28
N LEU A 271 3.17 10.01 -11.21
CA LEU A 271 3.69 9.48 -9.95
C LEU A 271 4.29 10.61 -9.10
N ASN A 272 5.08 11.51 -9.69
CA ASN A 272 5.62 12.66 -8.99
C ASN A 272 4.53 13.59 -8.43
N LYS A 273 3.45 13.85 -9.18
CA LYS A 273 2.31 14.64 -8.67
C LYS A 273 1.66 13.97 -7.46
N ASN A 274 1.43 12.66 -7.53
CA ASN A 274 0.88 11.91 -6.40
C ASN A 274 1.82 11.94 -5.18
N ILE A 275 3.15 11.90 -5.40
CA ILE A 275 4.14 12.05 -4.33
C ILE A 275 4.02 13.44 -3.68
N ASP A 276 3.93 14.50 -4.48
CA ASP A 276 3.78 15.87 -3.97
C ASP A 276 2.49 16.03 -3.14
N GLU A 277 1.37 15.51 -3.63
CA GLU A 277 0.08 15.49 -2.91
C GLU A 277 0.17 14.73 -1.58
N LEU A 278 0.89 13.60 -1.55
CA LEU A 278 1.11 12.83 -0.33
C LEU A 278 1.97 13.61 0.67
N TYR A 279 3.00 14.33 0.22
CA TYR A 279 3.80 15.18 1.09
C TYR A 279 2.97 16.30 1.73
N ASP A 280 2.11 16.97 0.94
CA ASP A 280 1.20 18.00 1.44
C ASP A 280 0.22 17.44 2.49
N LEU A 281 -0.34 16.25 2.24
CA LEU A 281 -1.23 15.58 3.19
C LEU A 281 -0.50 15.25 4.50
N ILE A 282 0.71 14.69 4.42
CA ILE A 282 1.53 14.37 5.59
C ILE A 282 1.84 15.64 6.40
N SER A 283 2.19 16.74 5.73
CA SER A 283 2.43 18.02 6.40
C SER A 283 1.19 18.52 7.14
N ASN A 284 0.02 18.41 6.52
CA ASN A 284 -1.25 18.79 7.15
C ASN A 284 -1.60 17.91 8.36
N LEU A 285 -1.43 16.60 8.24
CA LEU A 285 -1.68 15.65 9.33
C LEU A 285 -0.73 15.90 10.51
N ASN A 286 0.55 16.13 10.25
CA ASN A 286 1.52 16.48 11.29
C ASN A 286 1.14 17.78 12.02
N GLY A 287 0.75 18.82 11.27
CA GLY A 287 0.30 20.08 11.88
C GLY A 287 -0.97 19.92 12.73
N ASN A 288 -1.89 19.04 12.34
CA ASN A 288 -3.08 18.73 13.14
C ASN A 288 -2.74 17.91 14.39
N LEU A 289 -1.82 16.96 14.27
CA LEU A 289 -1.33 16.17 15.40
C LEU A 289 -0.69 17.08 16.46
N GLU A 290 0.14 18.04 16.05
CA GLU A 290 0.74 19.03 16.96
C GLU A 290 -0.31 19.88 17.68
N LYS A 291 -1.37 20.32 16.98
CA LYS A 291 -2.48 21.07 17.61
C LYS A 291 -3.22 20.22 18.64
N LEU A 292 -3.54 18.97 18.32
CA LEU A 292 -4.21 18.05 19.24
C LEU A 292 -3.32 17.71 20.45
N GLN A 293 -2.01 17.61 20.27
CA GLN A 293 -1.06 17.42 21.36
C GLN A 293 -1.03 18.63 22.29
N LEU A 294 -1.03 19.85 21.73
CA LEU A 294 -1.08 21.08 22.51
C LEU A 294 -2.39 21.23 23.30
N GLU A 295 -3.52 20.90 22.67
CA GLU A 295 -4.83 20.92 23.33
C GLU A 295 -4.90 19.90 24.48
N ASN A 296 -4.43 18.68 24.25
CA ASN A 296 -4.35 17.67 25.31
C ASN A 296 -3.47 18.12 26.47
N TRP A 297 -2.30 18.70 26.20
CA TRP A 297 -1.43 19.23 27.23
C TRP A 297 -2.13 20.33 28.07
N ASN A 298 -2.83 21.25 27.42
CA ASN A 298 -3.62 22.26 28.10
C ASN A 298 -4.73 21.64 28.97
N LEU A 299 -5.48 20.68 28.43
CA LEU A 299 -6.53 19.98 29.18
C LEU A 299 -5.96 19.24 30.39
N THR A 300 -4.86 18.51 30.23
CA THR A 300 -4.16 17.83 31.33
C THR A 300 -3.79 18.82 32.44
N ASN A 301 -3.19 19.97 32.10
CA ASN A 301 -2.87 20.99 33.08
C ASN A 301 -4.11 21.54 33.82
N THR A 302 -5.23 21.75 33.10
CA THR A 302 -6.48 22.20 33.75
C THR A 302 -7.04 21.14 34.70
N VAL A 303 -6.95 19.86 34.32
CA VAL A 303 -7.40 18.74 35.15
C VAL A 303 -6.52 18.63 36.39
N GLU A 304 -5.19 18.69 36.26
CA GLU A 304 -4.25 18.68 37.39
C GLU A 304 -4.54 19.85 38.36
N ASN A 305 -4.71 21.06 37.84
CA ASN A 305 -5.08 22.22 38.66
C ASN A 305 -6.40 21.98 39.41
N SER A 306 -7.43 21.47 38.74
CA SER A 306 -8.70 21.15 39.39
C SER A 306 -8.56 20.06 40.46
N GLN A 307 -7.70 19.06 40.24
CA GLN A 307 -7.41 18.00 41.21
C GLN A 307 -6.74 18.55 42.47
N THR A 308 -5.77 19.46 42.33
CA THR A 308 -5.13 20.08 43.51
C THR A 308 -6.14 20.84 44.36
N ILE A 309 -7.01 21.64 43.75
CA ILE A 309 -8.08 22.38 44.43
C ILE A 309 -9.05 21.41 45.12
N ASN A 310 -9.45 20.33 44.44
CA ASN A 310 -10.31 19.31 45.03
C ASN A 310 -9.65 18.64 46.24
N MET A 311 -8.35 18.33 46.18
CA MET A 311 -7.63 17.77 47.34
C MET A 311 -7.61 18.75 48.52
N GLU A 312 -7.44 20.05 48.28
CA GLU A 312 -7.52 21.07 49.33
C GLU A 312 -8.92 21.19 49.94
N LEU A 313 -9.96 21.16 49.11
CA LEU A 313 -11.35 21.18 49.57
C LEU A 313 -11.68 19.93 50.38
N MET A 314 -11.25 18.74 49.95
CA MET A 314 -11.44 17.49 50.70
C MET A 314 -10.76 17.55 52.08
N LYS A 315 -9.57 18.15 52.18
CA LYS A 315 -8.91 18.38 53.49
C LYS A 315 -9.75 19.27 54.39
N LYS A 316 -10.33 20.35 53.86
CA LYS A 316 -11.20 21.27 54.62
C LYS A 316 -12.49 20.58 55.08
N ILE A 317 -13.11 19.78 54.21
CA ILE A 317 -14.31 18.99 54.55
C ILE A 317 -14.01 18.05 55.71
N ASN A 318 -12.91 17.28 55.66
CA ASN A 318 -12.53 16.37 56.75
C ASN A 318 -12.35 17.10 58.08
N VAL A 319 -11.73 18.29 58.09
CA VAL A 319 -11.58 19.09 59.31
C VAL A 319 -12.95 19.46 59.88
N LEU A 320 -13.83 20.01 59.04
CA LEU A 320 -15.18 20.40 59.45
C LEU A 320 -16.02 19.21 59.93
N GLU A 321 -15.90 18.05 59.29
CA GLU A 321 -16.56 16.82 59.73
C GLU A 321 -16.08 16.37 61.12
N THR A 322 -14.77 16.43 61.40
CA THR A 322 -14.25 16.09 62.73
C THR A 322 -14.70 17.09 63.80
N GLU A 323 -14.83 18.36 63.46
CA GLU A 323 -15.37 19.38 64.38
C GLU A 323 -16.86 19.18 64.64
N ALA A 324 -17.65 18.93 63.59
CA ALA A 324 -19.06 18.61 63.72
C ALA A 324 -19.30 17.37 64.59
N GLU A 325 -18.46 16.33 64.44
CA GLU A 325 -18.56 15.12 65.27
C GLU A 325 -18.18 15.40 66.74
N LYS A 326 -17.15 16.20 67.00
CA LYS A 326 -16.83 16.66 68.37
C LYS A 326 -18.02 17.40 68.98
N HIS A 327 -18.62 18.33 68.23
CA HIS A 327 -19.82 19.04 68.69
C HIS A 327 -20.97 18.08 68.99
N ARG A 328 -21.21 17.09 68.13
CA ARG A 328 -22.25 16.06 68.33
C ARG A 328 -22.06 15.28 69.64
N ILE A 329 -20.83 14.86 69.94
CA ILE A 329 -20.49 14.14 71.19
C ILE A 329 -20.71 15.04 72.41
N THR A 330 -20.22 16.28 72.39
CA THR A 330 -20.40 17.20 73.55
C THR A 330 -21.87 17.50 73.85
N ILE A 331 -22.70 17.66 72.80
CA ILE A 331 -24.15 17.85 72.96
C ILE A 331 -24.78 16.59 73.56
N PHE A 332 -24.38 15.40 73.10
CA PHE A 332 -24.86 14.14 73.64
C PHE A 332 -24.54 13.99 75.13
N ASP A 333 -23.31 14.25 75.55
CA ASP A 333 -22.89 14.18 76.96
C ASP A 333 -23.67 15.16 77.85
N ILE A 334 -23.87 16.41 77.38
CA ILE A 334 -24.67 17.41 78.10
C ILE A 334 -26.13 16.95 78.24
N VAL A 335 -26.73 16.41 77.17
CA VAL A 335 -28.11 15.93 77.20
C VAL A 335 -28.25 14.74 78.14
N GLU A 336 -27.32 13.78 78.14
CA GLU A 336 -27.39 12.63 79.03
C GLU A 336 -27.13 13.03 80.49
N GLY A 337 -26.21 13.96 80.74
CA GLY A 337 -26.02 14.55 82.08
C GLY A 337 -27.28 15.26 82.59
N LYS A 338 -27.98 16.02 81.74
CA LYS A 338 -29.27 16.64 82.09
C LYS A 338 -30.35 15.59 82.37
N LYS A 339 -30.44 14.53 81.56
CA LYS A 339 -31.39 13.44 81.81
C LYS A 339 -31.11 12.75 83.13
N GLU A 340 -29.84 12.51 83.46
CA GLU A 340 -29.46 11.86 84.72
C GLU A 340 -29.80 12.74 85.93
N ALA A 341 -29.53 14.05 85.87
CA ALA A 341 -29.96 14.99 86.90
C ALA A 341 -31.48 14.98 87.10
N ILE A 342 -32.26 14.90 86.01
CA ILE A 342 -33.72 14.75 86.08
C ILE A 342 -34.10 13.41 86.74
N ARG A 343 -33.46 12.29 86.39
CA ARG A 343 -33.71 10.99 87.02
C ARG A 343 -33.46 11.03 88.53
N GLN A 344 -32.35 11.64 88.96
CA GLN A 344 -32.02 11.81 90.37
C GLN A 344 -33.04 12.68 91.12
N LEU A 345 -33.46 13.79 90.52
CA LEU A 345 -34.49 14.65 91.11
C LEU A 345 -35.83 13.91 91.24
N CYS A 346 -36.27 13.20 90.19
CA CYS A 346 -37.48 12.38 90.25
C CYS A 346 -37.42 11.34 91.38
N PHE A 347 -36.30 10.63 91.50
CA PHE A 347 -36.10 9.65 92.58
C PHE A 347 -36.21 10.30 93.97
N SER A 348 -35.59 11.47 94.16
CA SER A 348 -35.68 12.20 95.44
C SER A 348 -37.12 12.63 95.76
N ILE A 349 -37.85 13.13 94.77
CA ILE A 349 -39.24 13.55 94.91
C ILE A 349 -40.14 12.36 95.26
N ASP A 350 -39.97 11.23 94.60
CA ASP A 350 -40.71 10.01 94.90
C ASP A 350 -40.41 9.50 96.31
N HIS A 351 -39.15 9.53 96.75
CA HIS A 351 -38.78 9.20 98.12
C HIS A 351 -39.46 10.09 99.16
N TYR A 352 -39.43 11.42 98.97
CA TYR A 352 -40.11 12.36 99.88
C TYR A 352 -41.63 12.17 99.86
N ARG A 353 -42.21 11.93 98.69
CA ARG A 353 -43.64 11.64 98.52
C ARG A 353 -44.04 10.39 99.30
N ASP A 354 -43.27 9.32 99.21
CA ASP A 354 -43.53 8.06 99.93
C ASP A 354 -43.42 8.23 101.44
N MET A 355 -42.40 8.94 101.92
CA MET A 355 -42.23 9.27 103.34
C MET A 355 -43.41 10.10 103.87
N TYR A 356 -43.86 11.11 103.12
CA TYR A 356 -45.05 11.90 103.46
C TYR A 356 -46.33 11.04 103.50
N LEU A 357 -46.53 10.16 102.52
CA LEU A 357 -47.67 9.25 102.51
C LEU A 357 -47.65 8.29 103.71
N ALA A 358 -46.47 7.78 104.09
CA ALA A 358 -46.30 6.95 105.28
C ALA A 358 -46.65 7.70 106.58
N LEU A 359 -46.10 8.91 106.78
CA LEU A 359 -46.42 9.79 107.91
C LEU A 359 -47.94 10.07 107.98
N ARG A 360 -48.55 10.39 106.84
CA ARG A 360 -49.99 10.65 106.75
C ARG A 360 -50.83 9.41 107.13
N ARG A 361 -50.40 8.20 106.75
CA ARG A 361 -51.08 6.95 107.17
C ARG A 361 -51.01 6.76 108.68
N VAL A 362 -49.84 6.94 109.28
CA VAL A 362 -49.63 6.82 110.74
C VAL A 362 -50.50 7.81 111.51
N LEU A 363 -50.50 9.09 111.09
CA LEU A 363 -51.33 10.12 111.73
C LEU A 363 -52.83 9.81 111.62
N LYS A 364 -53.29 9.33 110.45
CA LYS A 364 -54.68 8.89 110.26
C LYS A 364 -55.02 7.72 111.19
N SER A 365 -54.15 6.71 111.31
CA SER A 365 -54.39 5.58 112.23
C SER A 365 -54.44 6.02 113.69
N GLN A 366 -53.59 6.95 114.13
CA GLN A 366 -53.62 7.46 115.50
C GLN A 366 -54.88 8.29 115.81
N LEU A 367 -55.38 9.06 114.84
CA LEU A 367 -56.65 9.78 114.97
C LEU A 367 -57.84 8.83 115.11
N ILE A 368 -57.86 7.73 114.36
CA ILE A 368 -58.92 6.71 114.45
C ILE A 368 -58.87 6.01 115.82
N ILE A 369 -57.69 5.63 116.32
CA ILE A 369 -57.52 4.99 117.63
C ILE A 369 -57.93 5.93 118.78
N ARG A 370 -57.68 7.25 118.67
CA ARG A 370 -58.11 8.24 119.68
C ARG A 370 -59.61 8.58 119.64
N SER A 371 -60.33 8.14 118.60
CA SER A 371 -61.77 8.40 118.43
C SER A 371 -62.67 7.24 118.91
N PHE A 372 -62.06 6.12 119.30
CA PHE A 372 -62.67 5.03 120.07
C PHE A 372 -62.26 5.16 121.53
#